data_AF-A0A1G7NNG9-F1
#
_entry.id   AF-A0A1G7NNG9-F1
#
_cell.length_a   1.000
_cell.length_b   1.000
_cell.length_c   1.000
_cell.angle_alpha   90.00
_cell.angle_beta   90.00
_cell.angle_gamma   90.00
#
_symmetry.space_group_name_H-M   'P 1'
#
loop_
_entity.id
_entity.type
_entity.pdbx_description
1 polymer ?
#
loop_
_entity_poly.entity_id
_entity_poly.type
_entity_poly.pdbx_seq_one_letter_code
_entity_poly.pdbx_strand_id
1 'polypeptide(L)' 'MKFDWHGGEISRTTEIDSDYRNTQNVRRFLSHQCGPDFKFDREFMAWLRNSMAKNMGDVADEWIRRTKRG' A
#
# COMPACT_ATOMS: atom_id res chain seq x y z
N MET A 1 16.25 4.56 8.03
CA MET A 1 15.91 3.49 9.00
C MET A 1 15.04 2.47 8.29
N LYS A 2 15.12 1.20 8.68
CA LYS A 2 14.22 0.16 8.15
C LYS A 2 12.95 0.14 8.96
N PHE A 3 11.80 0.15 8.31
CA PHE A 3 10.50 0.01 8.98
C PHE A 3 10.21 -1.46 9.29
N ASP A 4 9.62 -1.74 10.45
CA ASP A 4 9.13 -3.08 10.77
C ASP A 4 7.80 -3.35 10.05
N TRP A 5 7.88 -3.89 8.84
CA TRP A 5 6.71 -4.22 8.03
C TRP A 5 5.82 -5.33 8.62
N HIS A 6 6.26 -6.05 9.67
CA HIS A 6 5.48 -7.13 10.27
C HIS A 6 4.71 -6.67 11.51
N GLY A 7 5.33 -5.85 12.37
CA GLY A 7 4.75 -5.42 13.64
C GLY A 7 4.57 -3.90 13.82
N GLY A 8 5.20 -3.07 12.99
CA GLY A 8 5.14 -1.62 13.11
C GLY A 8 3.78 -1.04 12.76
N GLU A 9 3.39 0.07 13.39
CA GLU A 9 2.16 0.77 13.02
C GLU A 9 2.31 1.45 11.66
N ILE A 10 1.52 1.01 10.68
CA ILE A 10 1.51 1.60 9.35
C ILE A 10 0.52 2.74 9.33
N SER A 11 1.00 3.91 8.92
CA SER A 11 0.20 5.12 8.71
C SER A 11 0.37 5.61 7.27
N ARG A 12 -0.42 6.62 6.88
CA ARG A 12 -0.29 7.25 5.56
C ARG A 12 1.10 7.87 5.33
N THR A 13 1.81 8.26 6.39
CA THR A 13 3.15 8.86 6.29
C THR A 13 4.28 7.83 6.39
N THR A 14 3.97 6.55 6.58
CA THR A 14 5.00 5.49 6.60
C THR A 14 5.67 5.43 5.23
N GLU A 15 6.96 5.80 5.20
CA GLU A 15 7.77 5.78 3.98
C GLU A 15 7.98 4.35 3.48
N ILE A 16 7.93 4.16 2.17
CA ILE A 16 8.29 2.89 1.54
C ILE A 16 9.81 2.82 1.48
N ASP A 17 10.38 1.77 2.06
CA ASP A 17 11.81 1.48 2.01
C ASP A 17 12.09 0.25 1.14
N SER A 18 13.38 -0.11 1.01
CA SER A 18 13.83 -1.27 0.24
C SER A 18 13.30 -2.61 0.75
N ASP A 19 12.85 -2.66 2.00
CA ASP A 19 12.42 -3.86 2.68
C ASP A 19 10.90 -4.05 2.63
N TYR A 20 10.19 -3.18 1.90
CA TYR A 20 8.76 -3.29 1.69
C TYR A 20 8.36 -4.70 1.22
N ARG A 21 7.31 -5.22 1.87
CA ARG A 21 6.66 -6.49 1.55
C ARG A 21 5.16 -6.33 1.74
N ASN A 22 4.36 -7.02 0.92
CA ASN A 22 2.91 -7.12 1.12
C ASN A 22 2.57 -8.04 2.31
N THR A 23 3.00 -7.68 3.52
CA THR A 23 2.71 -8.42 4.74
C THR A 23 1.22 -8.32 5.08
N GLN A 24 0.78 -9.13 6.04
CA GLN A 24 -0.59 -9.04 6.57
C GLN A 24 -0.88 -7.67 7.19
N ASN A 25 0.14 -6.99 7.73
CA ASN A 25 0.02 -5.67 8.30
C ASN A 25 -0.25 -4.60 7.22
N VAL A 26 0.49 -4.65 6.10
CA VAL A 26 0.25 -3.80 4.93
C VAL A 26 -1.16 -4.02 4.38
N ARG A 27 -1.58 -5.29 4.25
CA ARG A 27 -2.94 -5.63 3.81
C ARG A 27 -4.00 -5.05 4.75
N ARG A 28 -3.82 -5.17 6.06
CA ARG A 28 -4.74 -4.63 7.07
C ARG A 28 -4.86 -3.10 6.94
N PHE A 29 -3.73 -2.40 6.83
CA PHE A 29 -3.72 -0.96 6.63
C PHE A 29 -4.47 -0.56 5.35
N LEU A 30 -4.15 -1.19 4.21
CA LEU A 30 -4.78 -0.85 2.94
C LEU A 30 -6.27 -1.19 2.93
N SER A 31 -6.71 -2.33 3.46
CA SER A 31 -8.14 -2.62 3.60
C SER A 31 -8.87 -1.60 4.50
N HIS A 32 -8.21 -1.06 5.54
CA HIS A 32 -8.79 -0.02 6.37
C HIS A 32 -8.92 1.33 5.64
N GLN A 33 -7.92 1.71 4.84
CA GLN A 33 -7.94 2.96 4.06
C GLN A 33 -8.83 2.89 2.82
N CYS A 34 -8.85 1.74 2.16
CA CYS A 34 -9.41 1.56 0.82
C CYS A 34 -10.73 0.79 0.81
N GLY A 35 -11.16 0.24 1.94
CA GLY A 35 -12.36 -0.57 2.08
C GLY A 35 -12.16 -2.07 1.89
N PRO A 36 -13.22 -2.86 2.13
CA PRO A 36 -13.16 -4.32 2.16
C PRO A 36 -12.85 -4.96 0.79
N ASP A 37 -13.14 -4.27 -0.31
CA ASP A 37 -12.88 -4.75 -1.68
C ASP A 37 -11.41 -4.63 -2.10
N PHE A 38 -10.56 -4.07 -1.24
CA PHE A 38 -9.13 -3.94 -1.50
C PHE A 38 -8.49 -5.30 -1.79
N LYS A 39 -7.76 -5.37 -2.90
CA LYS A 39 -6.95 -6.54 -3.29
C LYS A 39 -5.65 -6.13 -3.95
N PHE A 40 -4.60 -6.91 -3.71
CA PHE A 40 -3.37 -6.82 -4.49
C PHE A 40 -3.55 -7.51 -5.85
N ASP A 41 -4.26 -6.87 -6.76
CA ASP A 41 -4.36 -7.36 -8.13
C ASP A 41 -3.08 -7.13 -8.94
N ARG A 42 -3.03 -7.76 -10.12
CA ARG A 42 -1.85 -7.75 -10.97
C ARG A 42 -1.49 -6.35 -11.44
N GLU A 43 -2.47 -5.51 -11.78
CA GLU A 43 -2.24 -4.16 -12.30
C GLU A 43 -1.75 -3.24 -11.19
N PHE A 44 -2.29 -3.37 -9.97
CA PHE A 44 -1.88 -2.63 -8.80
C PHE A 44 -0.45 -2.98 -8.40
N MET A 45 -0.12 -4.28 -8.40
CA MET A 45 1.23 -4.74 -8.12
C MET A 45 2.24 -4.35 -9.20
N ALA A 46 1.82 -4.34 -10.47
CA ALA A 46 2.66 -3.86 -11.56
C ALA A 46 2.98 -2.37 -11.43
N TRP A 47 2.00 -1.57 -11.03
CA TRP A 47 2.25 -0.16 -10.74
C TRP A 47 3.14 0.02 -9.52
N LEU A 48 2.87 -0.65 -8.42
CA LEU A 48 3.65 -0.47 -7.19
C LEU A 48 5.15 -0.71 -7.43
N ARG A 49 5.50 -1.73 -8.22
CA ARG A 49 6.89 -2.03 -8.61
C ARG A 49 7.54 -0.98 -9.52
N ASN A 50 6.76 -0.27 -10.32
CA ASN A 50 7.25 0.73 -11.28
C ASN A 50 7.05 2.17 -10.79
N SER A 51 6.30 2.36 -9.69
CA SER A 51 5.89 3.66 -9.18
C SER A 51 6.96 4.27 -8.28
N MET A 52 6.91 5.59 -8.14
CA MET A 52 7.64 6.35 -7.13
C MET A 52 6.80 6.57 -5.86
N ALA A 53 5.90 5.64 -5.51
CA ALA A 53 5.14 5.76 -4.25
C ALA A 53 6.12 5.94 -3.09
N LYS A 54 6.05 7.10 -2.42
CA LYS A 54 7.01 7.47 -1.38
C LYS A 54 6.57 6.95 -0.03
N ASN A 55 5.27 6.81 0.16
CA ASN A 55 4.67 6.38 1.40
C ASN A 55 3.40 5.55 1.16
N MET A 56 2.91 4.95 2.23
CA MET A 56 1.69 4.13 2.20
C MET A 56 0.41 4.91 1.87
N GLY A 57 0.41 6.24 2.06
CA GLY A 57 -0.65 7.13 1.59
C GLY A 57 -0.76 7.15 0.07
N ASP A 58 0.37 7.29 -0.64
CA ASP A 58 0.41 7.25 -2.12
C ASP A 58 -0.13 5.91 -2.66
N VAL A 59 0.17 4.82 -1.96
CA VAL A 59 -0.32 3.47 -2.30
C VAL A 59 -1.84 3.38 -2.16
N ALA A 60 -2.38 3.89 -1.05
CA ALA A 60 -3.83 3.90 -0.81
C ALA A 60 -4.56 4.79 -1.82
N ASP A 61 -4.02 5.97 -2.10
CA ASP A 61 -4.61 6.93 -3.04
C ASP A 61 -4.65 6.38 -4.46
N GLU A 62 -3.61 5.66 -4.87
CA GLU A 62 -3.61 5.00 -6.18
C GLU A 62 -4.70 3.95 -6.31
N TRP A 63 -4.92 3.13 -5.27
CA TRP A 63 -6.02 2.17 -5.29
C TRP A 63 -7.36 2.89 -5.44
N ILE A 64 -7.62 3.91 -4.63
CA ILE A 64 -8.88 4.69 -4.68
C ILE A 64 -9.06 5.36 -6.05
N ARG A 65 -7.98 5.87 -6.64
CA ARG A 65 -8.00 6.48 -7.98
C ARG A 65 -8.39 5.49 -9.07
N ARG A 66 -7.97 4.22 -8.94
CA ARG A 66 -8.33 3.14 -9.88
C ARG A 66 -9.76 2.67 -9.71
N THR A 67 -10.21 2.47 -8.47
CA THR A 67 -11.57 1.98 -8.21
C THR A 67 -12.64 3.00 -8.58
N LYS A 68 -12.36 4.30 -8.50
CA LYS A 68 -13.27 5.36 -8.99
C LYS A 68 -13.43 5.41 -10.53
N ARG A 69 -12.60 4.69 -11.28
CA ARG A 69 -12.66 4.63 -12.75
C ARG A 69 -13.38 3.39 -13.28
N GLY A 70 -13.69 2.44 -12.40
CA GLY A 70 -14.40 1.19 -12.70
C GLY A 70 -15.87 1.25 -12.36
#